data_AF-A0A225T2G8-F1
#
_entry.id   AF-A0A225T2G8-F1
#
_cell.length_a   1.000
_cell.length_b   1.000
_cell.length_c   1.000
_cell.angle_alpha   90.00
_cell.angle_beta   90.00
_cell.angle_gamma   90.00
#
_symmetry.space_group_name_H-M   'P 1'
#
loop_
_entity.id
_entity.type
_entity.pdbx_description
1 polymer ?
#
loop_
_entity_poly.entity_id
_entity_poly.type
_entity_poly.pdbx_seq_one_letter_code
_entity_poly.pdbx_strand_id
1 'polypeptide(L)'
;MNIKNIIVAASLLAAAGAAMAEAPYPPETPFQSTQTRADVKAELQRAQANHEIASRNEYPIIHQAPSQLSRQDVANQVQQAKTSAQNLYTGA
;
A
#
# COMPACT_ATOMS: atom_id res chain seq x y z
N MET A 1 -19.27 1.14 -57.48
CA MET A 1 -19.29 0.62 -56.10
C MET A 1 -20.75 0.53 -55.65
N ASN A 2 -21.19 -0.63 -55.15
CA ASN A 2 -22.62 -0.91 -54.90
C ASN A 2 -23.03 -0.49 -53.48
N ILE A 3 -23.51 0.75 -53.32
CA ILE A 3 -23.89 1.34 -52.03
C ILE A 3 -24.85 0.47 -51.20
N LYS A 4 -25.70 -0.32 -51.87
CA LYS A 4 -26.61 -1.29 -51.23
C LYS A 4 -25.87 -2.33 -50.40
N ASN A 5 -24.75 -2.85 -50.92
CA ASN A 5 -23.94 -3.87 -50.25
C ASN A 5 -23.22 -3.29 -49.03
N ILE A 6 -22.85 -2.01 -49.08
CA ILE A 6 -22.20 -1.31 -47.97
C ILE A 6 -23.19 -1.11 -46.82
N ILE A 7 -24.43 -0.71 -47.13
CA ILE A 7 -25.49 -0.54 -46.11
C ILE A 7 -25.82 -1.87 -45.43
N VAL A 8 -25.88 -2.97 -46.19
CA VAL A 8 -26.08 -4.31 -45.63
C VAL A 8 -24.91 -4.72 -44.73
N ALA A 9 -23.65 -4.52 -45.16
CA ALA A 9 -22.49 -4.82 -44.34
C ALA A 9 -22.44 -3.99 -43.05
N ALA A 10 -22.76 -2.70 -43.13
CA ALA A 10 -22.78 -1.80 -41.98
C ALA A 10 -23.87 -2.16 -40.96
N SER A 11 -25.08 -2.51 -41.43
CA SER A 11 -26.17 -2.93 -40.55
C SER A 11 -25.89 -4.26 -39.86
N LEU A 12 -25.30 -5.22 -40.56
CA LEU A 12 -24.85 -6.49 -39.96
C LEU A 12 -23.76 -6.28 -38.90
N LEU A 13 -22.79 -5.41 -39.17
CA LEU A 13 -21.73 -5.09 -38.21
C LEU A 13 -22.29 -4.39 -36.96
N ALA A 14 -23.22 -3.44 -37.13
CA ALA A 14 -23.86 -2.74 -36.02
C ALA A 14 -24.70 -3.68 -35.14
N ALA A 15 -25.46 -4.60 -35.74
CA ALA A 15 -26.27 -5.57 -34.99
C ALA A 15 -25.41 -6.58 -34.22
N ALA A 16 -24.33 -7.08 -34.85
CA ALA A 16 -23.40 -8.00 -34.19
C ALA A 16 -22.63 -7.32 -33.06
N GLY A 17 -22.18 -6.07 -33.26
CA GLY A 17 -21.48 -5.30 -32.24
C GLY A 17 -22.34 -5.03 -31.01
N ALA A 18 -23.63 -4.70 -31.18
CA ALA A 18 -24.55 -4.48 -30.07
C ALA A 18 -24.81 -5.76 -29.25
N ALA A 19 -24.94 -6.91 -29.91
CA ALA A 19 -25.15 -8.20 -29.24
C ALA A 19 -23.93 -8.70 -28.47
N MET A 20 -22.72 -8.28 -28.86
CA MET A 20 -21.46 -8.68 -28.22
C MET A 20 -20.90 -7.64 -27.22
N ALA A 21 -21.49 -6.45 -27.14
CA ALA A 21 -21.04 -5.39 -26.23
C ALA A 21 -21.48 -5.62 -24.77
N GLU A 22 -22.51 -6.45 -24.56
CA GLU A 22 -23.04 -6.72 -23.23
C GLU A 22 -22.43 -8.00 -22.68
N ALA A 23 -21.25 -7.86 -22.05
CA ALA A 23 -20.68 -8.91 -21.22
C ALA A 23 -21.41 -8.91 -19.86
N PRO A 24 -22.03 -10.03 -19.43
CA PRO A 24 -22.62 -10.11 -18.10
C PRO A 24 -21.56 -9.84 -17.04
N TYR A 25 -21.85 -8.94 -16.10
CA TYR A 25 -21.01 -8.78 -14.92
C TYR A 25 -20.99 -10.11 -14.17
N PRO A 26 -19.81 -10.62 -13.75
CA PRO A 26 -19.77 -11.83 -12.95
C PRO A 26 -20.62 -11.63 -11.68
N PRO A 27 -21.33 -12.67 -11.21
CA PRO A 27 -22.11 -12.54 -9.99
C PRO A 27 -21.20 -12.15 -8.83
N GLU A 28 -21.63 -11.17 -8.05
CA GLU A 28 -20.96 -10.78 -6.81
C GLU A 28 -20.89 -11.98 -5.88
N THR A 29 -19.68 -12.37 -5.50
CA THR A 29 -19.48 -13.40 -4.48
C THR A 29 -19.25 -12.72 -3.14
N PRO A 30 -20.07 -13.00 -2.11
CA PRO A 30 -19.86 -12.40 -0.80
C PRO A 30 -18.52 -12.88 -0.22
N PHE A 31 -17.69 -11.94 0.22
CA PHE A 31 -16.49 -12.28 0.96
C PHE A 31 -16.87 -12.92 2.30
N GLN A 32 -16.40 -14.15 2.53
CA GLN A 32 -16.53 -14.83 3.80
C GLN A 32 -15.16 -14.89 4.49
N SER A 33 -15.04 -14.20 5.63
CA SER A 33 -13.85 -14.30 6.47
C SER A 33 -13.68 -15.72 7.01
N THR A 34 -12.45 -16.21 7.00
CA THR A 34 -12.06 -17.49 7.62
C THR A 34 -11.70 -17.35 9.10
N GLN A 35 -11.58 -16.12 9.62
CA GLN A 35 -11.21 -15.87 11.01
C GLN A 35 -12.40 -15.97 11.95
N THR A 36 -12.17 -16.56 13.13
CA THR A 36 -13.19 -16.58 14.17
C THR A 36 -13.30 -15.20 14.85
N ARG A 37 -14.41 -14.98 15.55
CA ARG A 37 -14.59 -13.76 16.38
C ARG A 37 -13.57 -13.67 17.50
N ALA A 38 -13.04 -14.81 17.97
CA ALA A 38 -12.01 -14.84 18.99
C ALA A 38 -10.66 -14.37 18.41
N ASP A 39 -10.30 -14.86 17.22
CA ASP A 39 -9.06 -14.49 16.54
C ASP A 39 -9.00 -13.00 16.23
N VAL A 40 -10.10 -12.44 15.69
CA VAL A 40 -10.19 -11.01 15.39
C VAL A 40 -10.02 -10.15 16.64
N LYS A 41 -10.55 -10.59 17.78
CA LYS A 41 -10.39 -9.86 19.05
C LYS A 41 -8.95 -9.94 19.57
N ALA A 42 -8.33 -11.12 19.49
CA ALA A 42 -6.94 -11.29 19.89
C ALA A 42 -6.00 -10.45 19.02
N GLU A 43 -6.22 -10.45 17.71
CA GLU A 43 -5.52 -9.63 16.72
C GLU A 43 -5.62 -8.14 17.06
N LEU A 44 -6.85 -7.67 17.34
CA LEU A 44 -7.10 -6.28 17.69
C LEU A 44 -6.35 -5.88 18.97
N GLN A 45 -6.38 -6.72 20.00
CA GLN A 45 -5.68 -6.46 21.27
C GLN A 45 -4.15 -6.39 21.07
N ARG A 46 -3.58 -7.30 20.28
CA ARG A 46 -2.15 -7.28 19.96
C ARG A 46 -1.77 -6.01 19.20
N ALA A 47 -2.52 -5.67 18.15
CA ALA A 47 -2.26 -4.48 17.35
C ALA A 47 -2.35 -3.19 18.18
N GLN A 48 -3.30 -3.10 19.12
CA GLN A 48 -3.37 -1.99 20.08
C GLN A 48 -2.14 -1.91 20.97
N ALA A 49 -1.70 -3.04 21.56
CA ALA A 49 -0.51 -3.09 22.41
C ALA A 49 0.77 -2.66 21.65
N ASN A 50 0.86 -3.04 20.38
CA ASN A 50 1.99 -2.72 19.52
C ASN A 50 1.91 -1.33 18.86
N HIS A 51 0.86 -0.55 19.12
CA HIS A 51 0.62 0.75 18.47
C HIS A 51 0.57 0.65 16.93
N GLU A 52 0.03 -0.47 16.42
CA GLU A 52 -0.15 -0.76 14.98
C GLU A 52 -1.46 -0.21 14.42
N ILE A 53 -2.29 0.46 15.24
CA ILE A 53 -3.59 1.00 14.84
C ILE A 53 -3.51 2.52 14.75
N ALA A 54 -3.75 3.06 13.55
CA ALA A 54 -3.80 4.49 13.32
C ALA A 54 -5.05 5.07 13.98
N SER A 55 -4.88 6.15 14.74
CA SER A 55 -6.00 6.92 15.26
C SER A 55 -6.42 7.95 14.22
N ARG A 56 -7.70 7.91 13.78
CA ARG A 56 -8.29 8.91 12.88
C ARG A 56 -7.48 9.12 11.58
N ASN A 57 -6.82 10.27 11.44
CA ASN A 57 -6.08 10.69 10.25
C ASN A 57 -4.55 10.50 10.38
N GLU A 58 -4.09 9.77 11.40
CA GLU A 58 -2.66 9.53 11.66
C GLU A 58 -2.04 8.43 10.76
N TYR A 59 -2.54 8.27 9.54
CA TYR A 59 -2.00 7.31 8.57
C TYR A 59 -1.05 8.03 7.58
N PRO A 60 0.13 7.45 7.26
CA PRO A 60 0.63 6.15 7.70
C PRO A 60 1.25 6.19 9.10
N ILE A 61 1.16 5.06 9.82
CA ILE A 61 1.89 4.86 11.08
C ILE A 61 3.38 4.75 10.76
N ILE A 62 4.16 5.76 11.11
CA ILE A 62 5.62 5.74 10.92
C ILE A 62 6.25 5.00 12.10
N HIS A 63 6.65 3.75 11.90
CA HIS A 63 7.46 3.03 12.88
C HIS A 63 8.90 3.56 12.83
N GLN A 64 9.45 3.95 13.98
CA GLN A 64 10.88 4.19 14.09
C GLN A 64 11.60 2.85 13.90
N ALA A 65 12.55 2.81 12.96
CA ALA A 65 13.38 1.63 12.76
C ALA A 65 14.11 1.30 14.08
N PRO A 66 14.18 0.01 14.48
CA PRO A 66 14.89 -0.36 15.69
C PRO A 66 16.37 0.05 15.58
N SER A 67 16.82 0.86 16.53
CA SER A 67 18.24 1.19 16.66
C SER A 67 18.99 -0.01 17.23
N GLN A 68 20.08 -0.41 16.58
CA GLN A 68 21.01 -1.41 17.12
C GLN A 68 21.88 -0.84 18.24
N LEU A 69 21.96 0.49 18.37
CA LEU A 69 22.76 1.19 19.37
C LEU A 69 21.89 1.73 20.50
N SER A 70 22.41 1.64 21.73
CA SER A 70 21.79 2.31 22.87
C SER A 70 21.96 3.83 22.74
N ARG A 71 21.12 4.61 23.45
CA ARG A 71 21.28 6.07 23.49
C ARG A 71 22.65 6.50 24.01
N GLN A 72 23.22 5.71 24.93
CA GLN A 72 24.56 5.97 25.48
C GLN A 72 25.64 5.77 24.41
N ASP A 73 25.55 4.70 23.61
CA ASP A 73 26.52 4.42 22.55
C ASP A 73 26.47 5.49 21.45
N VAL A 74 25.27 5.94 21.09
CA VAL A 74 25.08 7.06 20.16
C VAL A 74 25.70 8.35 20.72
N ALA A 75 25.49 8.65 22.00
CA ALA A 75 26.10 9.82 22.63
C ALA A 75 27.64 9.75 22.61
N ASN A 76 28.19 8.57 22.89
CA ASN A 76 29.64 8.33 22.84
C ASN A 76 30.19 8.52 21.41
N GLN A 77 29.53 7.96 20.39
CA GLN A 77 29.94 8.13 18.99
C GLN A 77 29.88 9.59 18.54
N VAL A 78 28.82 10.32 18.89
CA VAL A 78 28.69 11.74 18.55
C VAL A 78 29.81 12.56 19.21
N GLN A 79 30.16 12.25 20.46
CA GLN A 79 31.26 12.94 21.14
C GLN A 79 32.61 12.65 20.48
N GLN A 80 32.89 11.39 20.14
CA GLN A 80 34.10 11.00 19.42
C GLN A 80 34.20 11.68 18.06
N ALA A 81 33.10 11.75 17.30
CA ALA A 81 33.06 12.41 16.00
C ALA A 81 33.34 13.92 16.11
N LYS A 82 32.80 14.60 17.14
CA LYS A 82 33.07 16.01 17.41
C LYS A 82 34.54 16.27 17.69
N THR A 83 35.15 15.50 18.57
CA THR A 83 36.58 15.64 18.90
C THR A 83 37.46 15.43 17.67
N SER A 84 37.17 14.41 16.85
CA SER A 84 37.87 14.17 15.59
C SER A 84 37.73 15.34 14.61
N ALA A 85 36.53 15.90 14.47
CA ALA A 85 36.28 17.07 13.62
C ALA A 85 37.03 18.33 14.12
N GLN A 86 37.10 18.55 15.43
CA GLN A 86 37.90 19.64 16.02
C GLN A 86 39.38 19.52 15.66
N ASN A 87 39.93 18.31 15.75
CA ASN A 87 41.34 18.03 15.44
C ASN A 87 41.66 18.21 13.94
N LEU A 88 40.70 17.93 13.04
CA LEU A 88 40.83 18.17 11.60
C LEU A 88 40.92 19.66 11.25
N TYR A 89 40.28 20.54 12.02
CA TYR A 89 40.27 21.99 11.75
C TYR A 89 41.45 22.74 12.40
N THR A 90 42.10 22.15 13.41
CA THR A 90 43.23 22.76 14.11
C THR A 90 44.61 22.41 13.53
N GLY A 91 44.64 21.65 12.43
CA GLY A 91 45.87 21.18 11.77
C GLY A 91 46.22 21.85 10.43
N ALA A 92 45.61 23.01 10.09
CA ALA A 92 45.94 23.81 8.91
C ALA A 92 46.50 25.18 9.29
#